data_AF-A0A5K1K348-F1
#
_entry.id   AF-A0A5K1K348-F1
#
_cell.length_a   1.000
_cell.length_b   1.000
_cell.length_c   1.000
_cell.angle_alpha   90.00
_cell.angle_beta   90.00
_cell.angle_gamma   90.00
#
_symmetry.space_group_name_H-M   'P 1'
#
loop_
_entity.id
_entity.type
_entity.pdbx_description
1 polymer ?
#
loop_
_entity_poly.entity_id
_entity_poly.type
_entity_poly.pdbx_seq_one_letter_code
_entity_poly.pdbx_strand_id
1 'polypeptide(L)'
;LATGSQRRNFELKSSHLGALFGCFGGKVVCADDGLFERGRGKPHPDIFLVAAERFLGREVGMGEAGESAVSEAQRAIRAKGLVFEDGIPGVQAGKRAVVWVPDANLVALGAEATSVDEQPDATLKSLEDFVPEEWGLPPYDS
;
A
#
# COMPACT_ATOMS: atom_id res chain seq x y z
N LEU A 1 0.14 8.54 -0.54
CA LEU A 1 1.16 7.68 -1.16
C LEU A 1 2.12 7.17 -0.09
N ALA A 2 2.42 5.87 -0.08
CA ALA A 2 3.45 5.25 0.75
C ALA A 2 4.49 4.61 -0.17
N THR A 3 5.77 4.99 -0.06
CA THR A 3 6.83 4.48 -0.96
C THR A 3 8.08 4.04 -0.21
N GLY A 4 8.62 2.89 -0.58
CA GLY A 4 9.93 2.41 -0.10
C GLY A 4 11.11 3.22 -0.63
N SER A 5 10.89 4.21 -1.49
CA SER A 5 11.95 5.10 -1.96
C SER A 5 12.38 6.07 -0.85
N GLN A 6 13.67 6.39 -0.83
CA GLN A 6 14.18 7.55 -0.10
C GLN A 6 13.67 8.84 -0.74
N ARG A 7 13.48 9.90 0.05
CA ARG A 7 12.86 11.18 -0.35
C ARG A 7 13.50 11.75 -1.61
N ARG A 8 14.83 11.81 -1.68
CA ARG A 8 15.55 12.30 -2.86
C ARG A 8 15.19 11.52 -4.13
N ASN A 9 15.03 10.19 -4.02
CA ASN A 9 14.77 9.32 -5.16
C ASN A 9 13.30 9.43 -5.58
N PHE A 10 12.40 9.58 -4.62
CA PHE A 10 11.01 9.90 -4.89
C PHE A 10 10.92 11.20 -5.69
N GLU A 11 11.54 12.28 -5.24
CA GLU A 11 11.53 13.58 -5.91
C GLU A 11 12.09 13.53 -7.34
N LEU A 12 13.20 12.82 -7.55
CA LEU A 12 13.77 12.62 -8.89
C LEU A 12 12.78 11.89 -9.82
N LYS A 13 12.09 10.87 -9.31
CA LYS A 13 11.12 10.08 -10.08
C LYS A 13 9.78 10.80 -10.28
N SER A 14 9.38 11.70 -9.38
CA SER A 14 8.04 12.28 -9.36
C SER A 14 7.95 13.74 -9.81
N SER A 15 9.05 14.49 -9.76
CA SER A 15 9.05 15.94 -10.03
C SER A 15 8.53 16.32 -11.42
N HIS A 16 8.78 15.48 -12.42
CA HIS A 16 8.29 15.66 -13.79
C HIS A 16 6.83 15.21 -13.99
N LEU A 17 6.21 14.61 -12.97
CA LEU A 17 4.85 14.05 -12.98
C LEU A 17 3.93 14.77 -11.99
N GLY A 18 4.10 16.09 -11.86
CA GLY A 18 3.41 16.91 -10.87
C GLY A 18 1.88 16.80 -10.89
N ALA A 19 1.26 16.62 -12.06
CA ALA A 19 -0.19 16.41 -12.18
C ALA A 19 -0.65 15.13 -11.46
N LEU A 20 0.06 14.01 -11.66
CA LEU A 20 -0.26 12.74 -11.04
C LEU A 20 0.00 12.75 -9.53
N PHE A 21 1.20 13.19 -9.11
CA PHE A 21 1.55 13.17 -7.68
C PHE A 21 0.86 14.29 -6.88
N GLY A 22 0.43 15.35 -7.56
CA GLY A 22 -0.39 16.42 -6.99
C GLY A 22 -1.73 15.92 -6.47
N CYS A 23 -2.31 14.86 -7.05
CA CYS A 23 -3.54 14.23 -6.58
C CYS A 23 -3.45 13.72 -5.12
N PHE A 24 -2.24 13.43 -4.62
CA PHE A 24 -2.04 13.03 -3.22
C PHE A 24 -1.93 14.23 -2.26
N GLY A 25 -1.94 15.48 -2.74
CA GLY A 25 -1.92 16.67 -1.90
C GLY A 25 -0.73 16.75 -0.94
N GLY A 26 0.45 16.26 -1.37
CA GLY A 26 1.66 16.21 -0.53
C GLY A 26 1.65 15.13 0.56
N LYS A 27 0.59 14.31 0.64
CA LYS A 27 0.46 13.20 1.60
C LYS A 27 1.32 12.00 1.17
N VAL A 28 2.63 12.12 1.36
CA VAL A 28 3.62 11.13 0.91
C VAL A 28 4.53 10.69 2.05
N VAL A 29 4.52 9.39 2.35
CA VAL A 29 5.51 8.75 3.23
C VAL A 29 6.63 8.15 2.38
N CYS A 30 7.88 8.51 2.67
CA CYS A 30 9.10 7.89 2.15
C CYS A 30 9.81 7.07 3.23
N ALA A 31 10.69 6.15 2.81
CA ALA A 31 11.35 5.21 3.71
C ALA A 31 12.30 5.87 4.73
N ASP A 32 12.78 7.07 4.43
CA ASP A 32 13.75 7.83 5.23
C ASP A 32 13.15 9.05 5.94
N ASP A 33 11.82 9.19 5.98
CA ASP A 33 11.16 10.28 6.72
C ASP A 33 11.27 10.13 8.25
N GLY A 34 11.77 8.99 8.75
CA GLY A 34 11.94 8.74 10.18
C GLY A 34 10.62 8.50 10.92
N LEU A 35 9.57 8.07 10.21
CA LEU A 35 8.21 7.90 10.77
C LEU A 35 7.94 6.50 11.34
N PHE A 36 8.84 5.54 11.13
CA PHE A 36 8.82 4.20 11.69
C PHE A 36 10.26 3.71 11.92
N GLU A 37 10.44 2.67 12.72
CA GLU A 37 11.78 2.20 13.11
C GLU A 37 12.57 1.68 11.90
N ARG A 38 13.90 1.81 11.96
CA ARG A 38 14.77 1.25 10.92
C ARG A 38 14.58 -0.27 10.85
N GLY A 39 14.41 -0.78 9.63
CA GLY A 39 14.12 -2.19 9.40
C GLY A 39 12.63 -2.54 9.40
N ARG A 40 11.75 -1.63 9.80
CA ARG A 40 10.29 -1.80 9.75
C ARG A 40 9.66 -1.33 8.42
N GLY A 41 10.45 -1.26 7.34
CA GLY A 41 9.90 -1.09 5.99
C GLY A 41 9.21 -2.37 5.52
N LYS A 42 8.66 -2.34 4.30
CA LYS A 42 8.12 -3.55 3.64
C LYS A 42 9.12 -4.73 3.77
N PRO A 43 8.70 -5.94 4.19
CA PRO A 43 7.34 -6.45 4.24
C PRO A 43 6.53 -6.14 5.51
N HIS A 44 7.03 -5.29 6.41
CA HIS A 44 6.24 -4.82 7.55
C HIS A 44 5.19 -3.77 7.14
N PRO A 45 4.03 -3.71 7.82
CA PRO A 45 2.90 -2.85 7.44
C PRO A 45 3.12 -1.37 7.76
N ASP A 46 4.18 -1.02 8.50
CA ASP A 46 4.36 0.26 9.16
C ASP A 46 4.27 1.44 8.20
N ILE A 47 4.78 1.32 6.97
CA ILE A 47 4.71 2.40 5.98
C ILE A 47 3.25 2.75 5.59
N PHE A 48 2.37 1.75 5.52
CA PHE A 48 0.95 1.94 5.23
C PHE A 48 0.20 2.44 6.47
N LEU A 49 0.53 1.91 7.65
CA LEU A 49 -0.08 2.33 8.92
C LEU A 49 0.22 3.79 9.22
N VAL A 50 1.49 4.21 9.06
CA VAL A 50 1.91 5.61 9.18
C VAL A 50 1.18 6.50 8.18
N ALA A 51 1.05 6.07 6.93
CA ALA A 51 0.32 6.85 5.93
C ALA A 51 -1.16 7.02 6.33
N ALA A 52 -1.81 5.96 6.80
CA ALA A 52 -3.21 6.00 7.25
C ALA A 52 -3.39 6.86 8.51
N GLU A 53 -2.50 6.74 9.49
CA GLU A 53 -2.55 7.53 10.72
C GLU A 53 -2.31 9.02 10.42
N ARG A 54 -1.18 9.35 9.78
CA ARG A 54 -0.72 10.74 9.63
C ARG A 54 -1.51 11.54 8.60
N PHE A 55 -1.92 10.90 7.51
CA PHE A 55 -2.51 11.61 6.37
C PHE A 55 -3.99 11.35 6.14
N LEU A 56 -4.52 10.25 6.69
CA LEU A 56 -5.96 9.93 6.65
C LEU A 56 -6.63 10.07 8.03
N GLY A 57 -5.87 10.35 9.10
CA GLY A 57 -6.42 10.54 10.45
C GLY A 57 -7.09 9.30 11.02
N ARG A 58 -6.64 8.11 10.62
CA ARG A 58 -7.24 6.84 11.01
C ARG A 58 -6.49 6.25 12.20
N GLU A 59 -7.21 5.88 13.24
CA GLU A 59 -6.64 5.19 14.40
C GLU A 59 -6.37 3.72 14.07
N VAL A 60 -5.30 3.47 13.32
CA VAL A 60 -4.93 2.12 12.88
C VAL A 60 -3.99 1.41 13.85
N GLY A 61 -3.38 2.13 14.80
CA GLY A 61 -2.31 1.60 15.66
C GLY A 61 -1.07 1.17 14.87
N MET A 62 -0.06 0.67 15.57
CA MET A 62 1.20 0.21 14.97
C MET A 62 1.39 -1.31 15.14
N GLY A 63 2.40 -1.88 14.48
CA GLY A 63 2.74 -3.30 14.60
C GLY A 63 1.88 -4.22 13.73
N GLU A 64 2.19 -5.51 13.80
CA GLU A 64 1.55 -6.54 12.97
C GLU A 64 0.12 -6.80 13.41
N ALA A 65 -0.77 -7.11 12.46
CA ALA A 65 -2.15 -7.46 12.81
C ALA A 65 -2.22 -8.58 13.86
N GLY A 66 -1.38 -9.62 13.80
CA GLY A 66 -1.41 -10.73 14.79
C GLY A 66 -0.95 -10.36 16.21
N GLU A 67 -0.37 -9.18 16.42
CA GLU A 67 0.18 -8.79 17.72
C GLU A 67 -0.94 -8.38 18.69
N SER A 68 -0.77 -8.75 19.97
CA SER A 68 -1.71 -8.44 21.05
C SER A 68 -1.90 -6.93 21.30
N ALA A 69 -0.99 -6.10 20.79
CA ALA A 69 -1.04 -4.65 20.93
C ALA A 69 -2.09 -3.98 20.04
N VAL A 70 -2.58 -4.65 18.98
CA VAL A 70 -3.59 -4.08 18.06
C VAL A 70 -4.99 -4.41 18.53
N SER A 71 -5.76 -3.40 18.93
CA SER A 71 -7.14 -3.56 19.41
C SER A 71 -8.10 -4.03 18.31
N GLU A 72 -9.25 -4.61 18.69
CA GLU A 72 -10.30 -4.99 17.73
C GLU A 72 -10.82 -3.78 16.92
N ALA A 73 -10.94 -2.62 17.57
CA ALA A 73 -11.33 -1.39 16.90
C ALA A 73 -10.32 -0.97 15.83
N GLN A 74 -9.01 -1.04 16.13
CA GLN A 74 -7.95 -0.75 15.16
C GLN A 74 -7.96 -1.75 14.00
N ARG A 75 -8.19 -3.04 14.26
CA ARG A 75 -8.34 -4.07 13.21
C ARG A 75 -9.52 -3.76 12.29
N ALA A 76 -10.66 -3.36 12.86
CA ALA A 76 -11.84 -2.99 12.08
C ALA A 76 -11.61 -1.73 11.23
N ILE A 77 -10.77 -0.80 11.68
CA ILE A 77 -10.36 0.38 10.88
C ILE A 77 -9.39 -0.03 9.77
N ARG A 78 -8.40 -0.89 10.07
CA ARG A 78 -7.45 -1.42 9.07
C ARG A 78 -8.17 -2.14 7.93
N ALA A 79 -9.20 -2.94 8.23
CA ALA A 79 -10.00 -3.66 7.25
C ALA A 79 -10.78 -2.76 6.26
N LYS A 80 -10.84 -1.44 6.51
CA LYS A 80 -11.43 -0.45 5.59
C LYS A 80 -10.38 0.20 4.67
N GLY A 81 -9.10 -0.10 4.86
CA GLY A 81 -8.04 0.36 3.99
C GLY A 81 -7.91 -0.55 2.78
N LEU A 82 -7.62 0.05 1.62
CA LEU A 82 -7.30 -0.66 0.39
C LEU A 82 -5.91 -0.24 -0.08
N VAL A 83 -5.03 -1.21 -0.30
CA VAL A 83 -3.65 -0.98 -0.75
C VAL A 83 -3.49 -1.46 -2.19
N PHE A 84 -2.82 -0.66 -3.02
CA PHE A 84 -2.41 -1.03 -4.37
C PHE A 84 -0.89 -1.18 -4.40
N GLU A 85 -0.38 -2.32 -4.86
CA GLU A 85 1.05 -2.63 -4.89
C GLU A 85 1.45 -3.40 -6.14
N ASP A 86 2.71 -3.28 -6.55
CA ASP A 86 3.32 -4.01 -7.68
C ASP A 86 4.33 -5.07 -7.19
N GLY A 87 4.98 -4.83 -6.07
CA GLY A 87 6.02 -5.70 -5.51
C GLY A 87 5.52 -6.62 -4.40
N ILE A 88 6.03 -7.86 -4.39
CA ILE A 88 5.75 -8.88 -3.35
C ILE A 88 5.93 -8.34 -1.91
N PRO A 89 7.02 -7.62 -1.55
CA PRO A 89 7.15 -7.10 -0.19
C PRO A 89 6.03 -6.12 0.19
N GLY A 90 5.48 -5.38 -0.79
CA GLY A 90 4.35 -4.49 -0.58
C GLY A 90 3.05 -5.26 -0.35
N VAL A 91 2.83 -6.32 -1.10
CA VAL A 91 1.68 -7.23 -0.91
C VAL A 91 1.70 -7.81 0.51
N GLN A 92 2.86 -8.31 0.95
CA GLN A 92 3.03 -8.84 2.30
C GLN A 92 2.77 -7.78 3.39
N ALA A 93 3.24 -6.55 3.16
CA ALA A 93 3.04 -5.44 4.07
C ALA A 93 1.59 -4.96 4.15
N GLY A 94 0.85 -4.97 3.04
CA GLY A 94 -0.54 -4.51 3.01
C GLY A 94 -1.49 -5.44 3.75
N LYS A 95 -1.16 -6.75 3.80
CA LYS A 95 -2.01 -7.82 4.35
C LYS A 95 -3.38 -7.82 3.66
N ARG A 96 -4.37 -8.53 4.21
CA ARG A 96 -5.70 -8.64 3.60
C ARG A 96 -6.32 -7.23 3.38
N ALA A 97 -6.85 -7.03 2.19
CA ALA A 97 -7.18 -5.80 1.44
C ALA A 97 -6.05 -5.20 0.56
N VAL A 98 -5.39 -6.04 -0.25
CA VAL A 98 -4.40 -5.62 -1.27
C VAL A 98 -4.85 -6.00 -2.69
N VAL A 99 -4.78 -5.01 -3.59
CA VAL A 99 -4.83 -5.19 -5.04
C VAL A 99 -3.40 -5.23 -5.57
N TRP A 100 -2.97 -6.37 -6.08
CA TRP A 100 -1.65 -6.55 -6.68
C TRP A 100 -1.71 -6.28 -8.18
N VAL A 101 -0.83 -5.40 -8.68
CA VAL A 101 -0.70 -5.03 -10.09
C VAL A 101 0.77 -5.22 -10.50
N PRO A 102 1.22 -6.47 -10.73
CA PRO A 102 2.61 -6.76 -11.00
C PRO A 102 3.08 -6.25 -12.36
N ASP A 103 4.39 -5.97 -12.46
CA ASP A 103 5.03 -5.74 -13.74
C ASP A 103 4.91 -6.98 -14.64
N ALA A 104 4.46 -6.79 -15.87
CA ALA A 104 4.22 -7.88 -16.83
C ALA A 104 5.49 -8.71 -17.13
N ASN A 105 6.68 -8.10 -17.09
CA ASN A 105 7.94 -8.81 -17.31
C ASN A 105 8.28 -9.71 -16.12
N LEU A 106 7.95 -9.29 -14.89
CA LEU A 106 8.14 -10.15 -13.71
C LEU A 106 7.22 -11.37 -13.76
N VAL A 107 5.95 -11.17 -14.16
CA VAL A 107 5.01 -12.29 -14.36
C VAL A 107 5.51 -13.25 -15.44
N ALA A 108 6.04 -12.74 -16.56
CA ALA A 108 6.58 -13.56 -17.64
C ALA A 108 7.78 -14.43 -17.20
N LEU A 109 8.50 -14.01 -16.15
CA LEU A 109 9.60 -14.75 -15.54
C LEU A 109 9.14 -15.74 -14.45
N GLY A 110 7.83 -15.89 -14.24
CA GLY A 110 7.25 -16.79 -13.25
C GLY A 110 7.17 -16.21 -11.84
N ALA A 111 7.12 -14.88 -11.69
CA ALA A 111 6.85 -14.27 -10.39
C ALA A 111 5.42 -14.59 -9.94
N GLU A 112 5.30 -15.26 -8.79
CA GLU A 112 4.03 -15.49 -8.10
C GLU A 112 3.93 -14.60 -6.86
N ALA A 113 2.70 -14.29 -6.45
CA ALA A 113 2.45 -13.27 -5.45
C ALA A 113 3.12 -13.55 -4.10
N THR A 114 3.22 -14.82 -3.67
CA THR A 114 3.76 -15.26 -2.37
C THR A 114 3.56 -16.78 -2.19
N SER A 115 4.07 -17.34 -1.09
CA SER A 115 3.65 -18.64 -0.55
C SER A 115 2.14 -18.71 -0.31
N VAL A 116 1.57 -19.92 -0.35
CA VAL A 116 0.12 -20.26 -0.32
C VAL A 116 -0.73 -19.44 0.69
N ASP A 117 -0.15 -18.99 1.81
CA ASP A 117 -0.86 -18.28 2.89
C ASP A 117 -0.98 -16.75 2.73
N GLU A 118 -0.25 -16.11 1.81
CA GLU A 118 -0.14 -14.63 1.74
C GLU A 118 -0.57 -14.05 0.38
N GLN A 119 -1.63 -14.59 -0.24
CA GLN A 119 -2.13 -14.12 -1.53
C GLN A 119 -2.79 -12.72 -1.43
N PRO A 120 -2.67 -11.87 -2.46
CA PRO A 120 -3.44 -10.63 -2.56
C PRO A 120 -4.93 -10.96 -2.75
N ASP A 121 -5.79 -10.02 -2.37
CA ASP A 121 -7.25 -10.17 -2.51
C ASP A 121 -7.70 -10.05 -3.97
N ALA A 122 -6.97 -9.28 -4.79
CA ALA A 122 -7.13 -9.24 -6.23
C ALA A 122 -5.77 -9.10 -6.93
N THR A 123 -5.65 -9.70 -8.11
CA THR A 123 -4.51 -9.48 -9.02
C THR A 123 -5.03 -8.91 -10.32
N LEU A 124 -4.55 -7.73 -10.73
CA LEU A 124 -4.92 -7.05 -11.96
C LEU A 124 -3.72 -6.94 -12.90
N LYS A 125 -3.98 -6.87 -14.21
CA LYS A 125 -2.93 -6.63 -15.21
C LYS A 125 -2.64 -5.14 -15.39
N SER A 126 -3.64 -4.30 -15.12
CA SER A 126 -3.56 -2.85 -15.16
C SER A 126 -4.37 -2.23 -14.03
N LEU A 127 -3.99 -1.03 -13.58
CA LEU A 127 -4.85 -0.22 -12.72
C LEU A 127 -6.16 0.20 -13.41
N GLU A 128 -6.19 0.19 -14.75
CA GLU A 128 -7.39 0.46 -15.55
C GLU A 128 -8.43 -0.67 -15.46
N ASP A 129 -8.01 -1.88 -15.06
CA ASP A 129 -8.90 -3.01 -14.84
C ASP A 129 -9.56 -2.99 -13.45
N PHE A 130 -9.25 -2.00 -12.61
CA PHE A 130 -9.83 -1.90 -11.27
C PHE A 130 -11.31 -1.56 -11.36
N VAL A 131 -12.16 -2.36 -10.71
CA VAL A 131 -13.61 -2.11 -10.63
C VAL A 131 -13.94 -1.60 -9.22
N PRO A 132 -14.17 -0.28 -9.03
CA PRO A 132 -14.37 0.29 -7.69
C PRO A 132 -15.54 -0.33 -6.92
N GLU A 133 -16.59 -0.74 -7.64
CA GLU A 133 -17.83 -1.27 -7.07
C GLU A 133 -17.63 -2.60 -6.34
N GLU A 134 -16.66 -3.43 -6.77
CA GLU A 134 -16.29 -4.68 -6.09
C GLU A 134 -15.73 -4.44 -4.68
N TRP A 135 -15.31 -3.21 -4.40
CA TRP A 135 -14.73 -2.76 -3.14
C TRP A 135 -15.65 -1.81 -2.37
N GLY A 136 -16.91 -1.66 -2.81
CA GLY A 136 -17.89 -0.75 -2.20
C GLY A 136 -17.59 0.73 -2.43
N LEU A 137 -16.78 1.06 -3.44
CA LEU A 137 -16.51 2.43 -3.88
C LEU A 137 -17.48 2.83 -5.02
N PRO A 138 -17.73 4.14 -5.24
CA PRO A 138 -18.55 4.60 -6.36
C PRO A 138 -17.96 4.19 -7.72
N PRO A 139 -18.79 3.92 -8.73
CA PRO A 139 -18.31 3.63 -10.09
C PRO A 139 -17.57 4.83 -10.69
N TYR A 140 -16.83 4.58 -11.77
CA TYR A 140 -16.25 5.66 -12.57
C TYR A 140 -17.33 6.54 -13.19
N ASP A 141 -16.99 7.82 -13.40
CA ASP A 141 -17.82 8.74 -14.17
C ASP A 141 -17.96 8.21 -15.62
N SER A 142 -19.19 8.22 -16.13
CA SER A 142 -19.53 7.83 -17.51
C SER A 142 -19.19 8.89 -18.54
#